data_AF-A0A951VGE5-F1
#
_entry.id   AF-A0A951VGE5-F1
#
_cell.length_a   1.000
_cell.length_b   1.000
_cell.length_c   1.000
_cell.angle_alpha   90.00
_cell.angle_beta   90.00
_cell.angle_gamma   90.00
#
_symmetry.space_group_name_H-M   'P 1'
#
loop_
_entity.id
_entity.type
_entity.pdbx_description
1 polymer ?
#
loop_
_entity_poly.entity_id
_entity_poly.type
_entity_poly.pdbx_seq_one_letter_code
_entity_poly.pdbx_strand_id
1 'polypeptide(L)' 'MFGISGFIYIPEYITSTTETSIIRTINKQKWDNTLSRRVQHYGYRYDYKARIVTADMYIGTLPKW' A
#
# COMPACT_ATOMS: atom_id res chain seq x y z
N MET A 1 16.63 -2.50 -27.99
CA MET A 1 15.20 -2.36 -27.64
C MET A 1 15.18 -1.75 -26.24
N PHE A 2 14.90 -0.45 -26.12
CA PHE A 2 15.18 0.33 -24.92
C PHE A 2 14.07 0.13 -23.86
N GLY A 3 14.40 -0.54 -22.76
CA GLY A 3 13.59 -0.54 -21.53
C GLY A 3 13.88 0.73 -20.71
N ILE A 4 12.88 1.21 -19.96
CA ILE A 4 13.06 2.29 -18.99
C ILE A 4 13.92 1.77 -17.84
N SER A 5 15.06 2.40 -17.57
CA SER A 5 15.96 1.98 -16.48
C SER A 5 15.22 1.98 -15.15
N GLY A 6 15.30 0.88 -14.39
CA GLY A 6 14.60 0.70 -13.12
C GLY A 6 13.13 0.29 -13.23
N PHE A 7 12.58 0.12 -14.45
CA PHE A 7 11.22 -0.34 -14.66
C PHE A 7 11.20 -1.80 -15.11
N ILE A 8 10.52 -2.66 -14.35
CA ILE A 8 10.31 -4.07 -14.67
C ILE A 8 8.80 -4.33 -14.64
N TYR A 9 8.27 -4.90 -15.71
CA TYR A 9 6.89 -5.36 -15.78
C TYR A 9 6.86 -6.90 -15.73
N ILE A 10 6.12 -7.46 -14.79
CA ILE A 10 5.93 -8.90 -14.65
C ILE A 10 4.43 -9.19 -14.79
N PRO A 11 3.96 -9.75 -15.93
CA PRO A 11 2.57 -10.13 -16.07
C PRO A 11 2.23 -11.28 -15.12
N GLU A 12 0.98 -11.33 -14.65
CA GLU A 12 0.44 -12.44 -13.84
C GLU A 12 1.29 -12.79 -12.60
N TYR A 13 1.94 -11.79 -11.99
CA TYR A 13 2.86 -11.99 -10.86
C TYR A 13 2.21 -12.68 -9.65
N ILE A 14 0.90 -12.54 -9.49
CA ILE A 14 0.12 -13.22 -8.45
C ILE A 14 -0.98 -14.08 -9.07
N THR A 15 -1.33 -15.17 -8.38
CA THR A 15 -2.45 -16.03 -8.79
C THR A 15 -3.79 -15.38 -8.47
N SER A 16 -4.86 -15.75 -9.21
CA SER A 16 -6.23 -15.25 -8.95
C SER A 16 -6.73 -15.54 -7.53
N THR A 17 -6.28 -16.65 -6.92
CA THR A 17 -6.59 -16.97 -5.52
C THR A 17 -5.91 -15.99 -4.55
N THR A 18 -4.65 -15.63 -4.82
CA THR A 18 -3.89 -14.66 -4.03
C THR A 18 -4.51 -13.27 -4.13
N GLU A 19 -4.85 -12.84 -5.35
CA GLU A 19 -5.55 -11.58 -5.60
C GLU A 19 -6.86 -11.48 -4.79
N THR A 20 -7.70 -12.51 -4.88
CA THR A 20 -8.98 -12.56 -4.15
C THR A 20 -8.78 -12.46 -2.63
N SER A 21 -7.75 -13.15 -2.11
CA SER A 21 -7.41 -13.13 -0.68
C SER A 21 -6.96 -11.74 -0.23
N ILE A 22 -6.07 -11.09 -0.99
CA ILE A 22 -5.55 -9.74 -0.70
C ILE A 22 -6.68 -8.72 -0.70
N ILE A 23 -7.52 -8.70 -1.74
CA ILE A 23 -8.65 -7.76 -1.84
C ILE A 23 -9.60 -7.93 -0.65
N ARG A 24 -9.95 -9.18 -0.31
CA ARG A 24 -10.81 -9.47 0.85
C ARG A 24 -10.18 -9.00 2.15
N THR A 25 -8.88 -9.19 2.32
CA THR A 25 -8.15 -8.83 3.53
C THR A 25 -8.06 -7.31 3.71
N ILE A 26 -7.69 -6.59 2.64
CA ILE A 26 -7.62 -5.12 2.62
C ILE A 26 -8.98 -4.50 2.91
N ASN A 27 -10.06 -5.01 2.29
CA ASN A 27 -11.40 -4.46 2.46
C ASN A 27 -11.93 -4.55 3.90
N LYS A 28 -11.47 -5.52 4.69
CA LYS A 28 -11.84 -5.69 6.10
C LYS A 28 -11.13 -4.73 7.05
N GLN A 29 -10.03 -4.12 6.64
CA GLN A 29 -9.28 -3.21 7.50
C GLN A 29 -9.95 -1.85 7.61
N LYS A 30 -9.63 -1.10 8.67
CA LYS A 30 -10.14 0.26 8.87
C LYS A 30 -9.57 1.18 7.79
N TRP A 31 -10.46 1.93 7.14
CA TRP A 31 -10.07 2.94 6.15
C TRP A 31 -9.98 4.33 6.80
N ASP A 32 -8.94 5.07 6.42
CA ASP A 32 -8.86 6.51 6.64
C ASP A 32 -9.58 7.23 5.49
N ASN A 33 -10.53 8.10 5.83
CA ASN A 33 -11.36 8.84 4.89
C ASN A 33 -11.10 10.37 4.99
N THR A 34 -9.98 10.80 5.57
CA THR A 34 -9.65 12.24 5.67
C THR A 34 -9.33 12.88 4.32
N LEU A 35 -9.03 12.07 3.30
CA LEU A 35 -8.79 12.52 1.93
C LEU A 35 -10.01 12.23 1.05
N SER A 36 -10.05 12.84 -0.15
CA SER A 36 -11.08 12.54 -1.17
C SER A 36 -11.07 11.08 -1.63
N ARG A 37 -9.96 10.36 -1.41
CA ARG A 37 -9.83 8.92 -1.59
C ARG A 37 -9.58 8.26 -0.24
N ARG A 38 -10.16 7.08 -0.02
CA ARG A 38 -9.87 6.29 1.17
C ARG A 38 -8.46 5.71 1.09
N VAL A 39 -7.75 5.70 2.22
CA VAL A 39 -6.38 5.17 2.32
C VAL A 39 -6.22 4.27 3.54
N GLN A 40 -5.21 3.42 3.50
CA GLN A 40 -4.73 2.64 4.64
C GLN A 40 -3.22 2.86 4.73
N HIS A 41 -2.72 3.02 5.96
CA HIS A 41 -1.29 3.15 6.24
C HIS A 41 -0.85 1.98 7.11
N TYR A 42 0.33 1.44 6.83
CA TYR A 42 0.96 0.35 7.56
C TYR A 42 2.42 0.71 7.81
N GLY A 43 2.97 0.40 8.98
CA GLY A 43 4.29 0.91 9.35
C GLY A 43 4.19 2.35 9.83
N TYR A 44 4.22 3.28 8.89
CA TYR A 44 4.20 4.70 9.15
C TYR A 44 3.03 5.37 8.42
N ARG A 45 2.42 6.38 9.05
CA ARG A 45 1.49 7.27 8.39
C ARG A 45 2.27 8.21 7.47
N TYR A 46 1.76 8.42 6.26
CA TYR A 46 2.32 9.38 5.32
C TYR A 46 1.58 10.72 5.44
N ASP A 47 2.30 11.82 5.69
CA ASP A 47 1.71 13.16 5.67
C ASP A 47 1.63 13.68 4.23
N TYR A 48 0.42 13.75 3.68
CA TYR A 48 0.19 14.23 2.32
C TYR A 48 0.37 15.75 2.13
N LYS A 49 0.21 16.54 3.20
CA LYS A 49 0.36 18.00 3.15
C LYS A 49 1.83 18.37 3.21
N ALA A 50 2.57 17.81 4.16
CA ALA A 50 3.99 18.04 4.32
C ALA A 50 4.85 17.20 3.36
N ARG A 51 4.30 16.11 2.80
CA ARG A 51 4.98 15.16 1.89
C ARG A 51 6.20 14.49 2.52
N ILE A 52 6.06 14.09 3.78
CA ILE A 52 7.14 13.47 4.57
C ILE A 52 6.62 12.28 5.37
N VAL A 53 7.59 11.48 5.83
CA VAL A 53 7.42 10.50 6.90
C VAL A 53 8.51 10.77 7.93
N THR A 54 8.13 10.94 9.19
CA THR A 54 9.05 11.12 10.32
C THR A 54 8.88 9.96 11.31
N ALA A 55 9.85 9.80 12.23
CA ALA A 55 9.88 8.66 13.15
C ALA A 55 8.66 8.60 14.08
N ASP A 56 8.11 9.76 14.46
CA ASP A 56 6.90 9.90 15.27
C ASP A 56 5.61 9.50 14.53
N MET A 57 5.66 9.32 13.21
CA MET A 57 4.52 8.86 12.41
C MET A 57 4.36 7.34 12.41
N TYR A 58 5.10 6.59 13.24
CA TYR A 58 4.95 5.16 13.38
C TYR A 58 3.57 4.80 13.96
N ILE A 59 2.84 3.91 13.28
CA ILE A 59 1.47 3.51 13.64
C ILE A 59 1.33 2.00 13.89
N GLY A 60 2.42 1.24 13.79
CA GLY A 60 2.44 -0.20 14.05
C GLY A 60 3.25 -0.97 13.01
N THR A 61 3.45 -2.27 13.24
CA THR A 61 4.22 -3.13 12.32
C THR A 61 3.51 -3.33 10.99
N LEU A 62 4.26 -3.70 9.95
CA LEU A 62 3.67 -4.17 8.70
C LEU A 62 2.80 -5.42 8.94
N PRO A 63 1.66 -5.55 8.26
CA PRO A 63 0.87 -6.77 8.30
C PRO A 63 1.68 -7.96 7.77
N LYS A 64 1.33 -9.16 8.26
CA LYS A 64 2.01 -10.41 7.90
C LYS A 64 1.35 -11.17 6.72
N TRP A 65 0.29 -10.59 6.16
CA TRP A 65 -0.52 -11.20 5.10
C TRP A 65 -0.15 -10.65 3.73
#